data_AF-A0A9C7SB05-F1
#
_entry.id   AF-A0A9C7SB05-F1
#
_cell.length_a   1.000
_cell.length_b   1.000
_cell.length_c   1.000
_cell.angle_alpha   90.00
_cell.angle_beta   90.00
_cell.angle_gamma   90.00
#
_symmetry.space_group_name_H-M   'P 1'
#
loop_
_entity.id
_entity.type
_entity.pdbx_description
1 polymer ?
#
loop_
_entity_poly.entity_id
_entity_poly.type
_entity_poly.pdbx_seq_one_letter_code
_entity_poly.pdbx_strand_id
1 'polypeptide(L)'
;MRGQGANIGSSGSFRRQNIVDHDMEPELKVHSYDKNKASDPASIPELTDWLTSTATLQVPELEAKVKQFHYVECSDHQRLELLDWIRPLLSNTAYAVRATIADGKLPLPDHVLTHIDGLGRVYAIMADLYKGTIMSLASRVLQNAEDSQKSRKVLHEDLILACYGAIHFLAGQLRTIYEGYKPTPDGIWHEIHHIYNYSRFILDISCNSGINEEKIRDEFFLIEHIYKRSLLLGLCNPYHFPVVAFGELNRTLNKWAHLCKLERNIRSVEQRCMFSVDTESDYPAVPVLSHSGDLATSDRFSVLCTKALVNALKHEVDSMAHEAFEGPTKDVSEKDMHRLEMYRRLIMNWGKHPVRQVARHD
;
A
#
# COMPACT_ATOMS: atom_id res chain seq x y z
N MET A 1 -26.30 51.27 42.52
CA MET A 1 -25.90 50.06 43.27
C MET A 1 -26.43 48.85 42.52
N ARG A 2 -25.52 47.89 42.21
CA ARG A 2 -25.72 46.43 41.98
C ARG A 2 -26.98 45.99 41.20
N GLY A 3 -26.94 45.23 40.11
CA GLY A 3 -25.93 44.33 39.56
C GLY A 3 -26.66 43.13 38.91
N GLN A 4 -25.90 42.32 38.17
CA GLN A 4 -26.22 40.94 37.71
C GLN A 4 -27.26 40.84 36.58
N GLY A 5 -27.09 40.03 35.53
CA GLY A 5 -26.06 39.06 35.17
C GLY A 5 -26.65 38.24 34.03
N ALA A 6 -26.11 38.38 32.82
CA ALA A 6 -26.53 37.61 31.66
C ALA A 6 -25.90 36.21 31.74
N ASN A 7 -26.74 35.18 31.86
CA ASN A 7 -26.31 33.78 31.77
C ASN A 7 -26.97 33.19 30.52
N ILE A 8 -26.18 33.01 29.45
CA ILE A 8 -26.59 32.36 28.21
C ILE A 8 -26.20 30.89 28.34
N GLY A 9 -27.15 30.05 28.74
CA GLY A 9 -27.03 28.60 28.67
C GLY A 9 -27.61 28.09 27.35
N SER A 10 -26.77 27.92 26.32
CA SER A 10 -27.12 27.20 25.11
C SER A 10 -26.76 25.73 25.27
N SER A 11 -27.72 24.91 25.70
CA SER A 11 -27.64 23.44 25.59
C SER A 11 -27.96 23.05 24.14
N GLY A 12 -26.91 22.93 23.33
CA GLY A 12 -26.98 22.37 21.98
C GLY A 12 -26.76 20.86 22.05
N SER A 13 -27.84 20.10 22.10
CA SER A 13 -27.84 18.65 21.91
C SER A 13 -27.29 18.33 20.50
N PHE A 14 -26.06 17.82 20.42
CA PHE A 14 -25.50 17.26 19.20
C PHE A 14 -26.26 15.98 18.87
N ARG A 15 -27.14 16.09 17.87
CA ARG A 15 -27.77 14.96 17.19
C ARG A 15 -26.65 14.05 16.67
N ARG A 16 -26.50 12.87 17.27
CA ARG A 16 -25.79 11.74 16.65
C ARG A 16 -26.48 11.48 15.31
N GLN A 17 -25.84 11.86 14.21
CA GLN A 17 -26.18 11.28 12.92
C GLN A 17 -25.70 9.83 13.00
N ASN A 18 -26.66 8.91 13.02
CA ASN A 18 -26.45 7.50 12.75
C ASN A 18 -25.93 7.40 11.31
N ILE A 19 -24.61 7.46 11.14
CA ILE A 19 -23.95 6.94 9.94
C ILE A 19 -24.05 5.43 10.07
N VAL A 20 -24.59 4.82 9.04
CA VAL A 20 -25.06 3.44 8.98
C VAL A 20 -23.91 2.48 9.30
N ASP A 21 -24.04 1.74 10.41
CA ASP A 21 -23.09 0.71 10.87
C ASP A 21 -22.93 -0.49 9.89
N HIS A 22 -23.66 -0.52 8.77
CA HIS A 22 -23.78 -1.71 7.92
C HIS A 22 -22.86 -1.72 6.67
N ASP A 23 -22.22 -0.60 6.33
CA ASP A 23 -21.49 -0.42 5.05
C ASP A 23 -19.94 -0.51 5.19
N MET A 24 -19.41 -0.89 6.36
CA MET A 24 -17.98 -0.78 6.65
C MET A 24 -17.36 -2.05 7.26
N GLU A 25 -17.97 -3.22 7.06
CA GLU A 25 -17.26 -4.48 7.27
C GLU A 25 -16.16 -4.64 6.20
N PRO A 26 -14.95 -5.09 6.55
CA PRO A 26 -13.88 -5.24 5.58
C PRO A 26 -14.20 -6.38 4.59
N GLU A 27 -14.63 -6.04 3.37
CA GLU A 27 -14.84 -6.98 2.27
C GLU A 27 -13.50 -7.40 1.65
N LEU A 28 -12.83 -8.35 2.29
CA LEU A 28 -11.49 -8.82 1.91
C LEU A 28 -11.52 -10.26 1.39
N LYS A 29 -10.85 -10.52 0.27
CA LYS A 29 -10.80 -11.85 -0.33
C LYS A 29 -9.65 -12.63 0.29
N VAL A 30 -9.95 -13.59 1.16
CA VAL A 30 -8.94 -14.52 1.71
C VAL A 30 -8.92 -15.79 0.86
N HIS A 31 -7.78 -16.13 0.27
CA HIS A 31 -7.67 -17.39 -0.47
C HIS A 31 -7.75 -18.59 0.47
N SER A 32 -8.43 -19.65 0.02
CA SER A 32 -8.40 -20.95 0.68
C SER A 32 -7.19 -21.73 0.18
N TYR A 33 -6.39 -22.25 1.11
CA TYR A 33 -5.26 -23.12 0.81
C TYR A 33 -5.66 -24.57 1.11
N ASP A 34 -4.97 -25.54 0.49
CA ASP A 34 -5.25 -26.96 0.74
C ASP A 34 -4.60 -27.39 2.07
N LYS A 35 -5.43 -27.69 3.08
CA LYS A 35 -4.99 -28.12 4.40
C LYS A 35 -4.22 -29.44 4.37
N ASN A 36 -4.50 -30.32 3.40
CA ASN A 36 -3.82 -31.62 3.27
C ASN A 36 -2.44 -31.50 2.59
N LYS A 37 -2.14 -30.36 1.95
CA LYS A 37 -0.82 -30.04 1.37
C LYS A 37 0.06 -29.22 2.29
N ALA A 38 -0.52 -28.58 3.31
CA ALA A 38 0.25 -28.12 4.45
C ALA A 38 0.59 -29.38 5.25
N SER A 39 1.82 -29.92 5.08
CA SER A 39 2.38 -30.93 5.98
C SER A 39 2.00 -30.54 7.41
N ASP A 40 1.44 -31.45 8.21
CA ASP A 40 0.76 -31.25 9.51
C ASP A 40 0.94 -29.85 10.15
N PRO A 41 -0.15 -29.17 10.54
CA PRO A 41 -0.08 -27.79 11.03
C PRO A 41 0.97 -27.69 12.13
N ALA A 42 2.06 -26.99 11.82
CA ALA A 42 3.18 -26.85 12.73
C ALA A 42 2.70 -26.10 13.98
N SER A 43 3.04 -26.64 15.15
CA SER A 43 2.78 -25.99 16.43
C SER A 43 3.55 -24.66 16.52
N ILE A 44 3.09 -23.74 17.39
CA ILE A 44 3.79 -22.46 17.62
C ILE A 44 5.28 -22.67 17.96
N PRO A 45 5.68 -23.64 18.81
CA PRO A 45 7.10 -23.93 19.06
C PRO A 45 7.86 -24.35 17.80
N GLU A 46 7.31 -25.24 16.98
CA GLU A 46 7.98 -25.69 15.74
C GLU A 46 8.18 -24.56 14.73
N LEU A 47 7.21 -23.64 14.63
CA LEU A 47 7.34 -22.46 13.78
C LEU A 47 8.34 -21.47 14.36
N THR A 48 8.39 -21.30 15.67
CA THR A 48 9.37 -20.46 16.38
C THR A 48 10.79 -20.99 16.19
N ASP A 49 11.01 -22.29 16.34
CA ASP A 49 12.30 -22.94 16.12
C ASP A 49 12.74 -22.82 14.65
N TRP A 50 11.79 -22.93 13.73
CA TRP A 50 12.06 -22.71 12.31
C TRP A 50 12.42 -21.24 12.01
N LEU A 51 11.70 -20.27 12.58
CA LEU A 51 11.94 -18.83 12.40
C LEU A 51 13.32 -18.40 12.93
N THR A 52 13.82 -19.08 13.96
CA THR A 52 15.14 -18.83 14.55
C THR A 52 16.26 -19.62 13.88
N SER A 53 15.94 -20.48 12.92
CA SER A 53 16.95 -21.21 12.13
C SER A 53 17.70 -20.27 11.18
N THR A 54 19.01 -20.49 11.02
CA THR A 54 19.90 -19.64 10.21
C THR A 54 19.91 -20.00 8.71
N ALA A 55 18.94 -20.78 8.24
CA ALA A 55 18.92 -21.25 6.87
C ALA A 55 18.52 -20.13 5.89
N THR A 56 19.34 -19.91 4.85
CA THR A 56 18.94 -19.12 3.68
C THR A 56 17.88 -19.92 2.93
N LEU A 57 16.61 -19.54 3.11
CA LEU A 57 15.48 -20.28 2.55
C LEU A 57 15.30 -20.00 1.06
N GLN A 58 15.12 -21.08 0.30
CA GLN A 58 14.67 -21.00 -1.08
C GLN A 58 13.19 -20.63 -1.12
N VAL A 59 12.77 -19.93 -2.17
CA VAL A 59 11.38 -19.44 -2.33
C VAL A 59 10.33 -20.56 -2.16
N PRO A 60 10.48 -21.78 -2.72
CA PRO A 60 9.49 -22.84 -2.56
C PRO A 60 9.35 -23.34 -1.11
N GLU A 61 10.47 -23.40 -0.37
CA GLU A 61 10.46 -23.82 1.04
C GLU A 61 9.77 -22.77 1.91
N LEU A 62 10.06 -21.50 1.67
CA LEU A 62 9.38 -20.37 2.33
C LEU A 62 7.88 -20.38 2.04
N GLU A 63 7.49 -20.60 0.77
CA GLU A 63 6.09 -20.71 0.37
C GLU A 63 5.37 -21.84 1.11
N ALA A 64 5.97 -23.03 1.17
CA ALA A 64 5.40 -24.17 1.87
C ALA A 64 5.22 -23.90 3.37
N LYS A 65 6.23 -23.28 4.01
CA LYS A 65 6.21 -22.98 5.45
C LYS A 65 5.21 -21.88 5.81
N VAL A 66 5.17 -20.78 5.07
CA VAL A 66 4.23 -19.67 5.35
C VAL A 66 2.77 -20.13 5.20
N LYS A 67 2.46 -21.05 4.28
CA LYS A 67 1.10 -21.63 4.16
C LYS A 67 0.64 -22.33 5.44
N GLN A 68 1.54 -22.93 6.22
CA GLN A 68 1.18 -23.62 7.47
C GLN A 68 0.58 -22.66 8.50
N PHE A 69 0.98 -21.38 8.48
CA PHE A 69 0.48 -20.37 9.43
C PHE A 69 -1.03 -20.15 9.34
N HIS A 70 -1.68 -20.45 8.21
CA HIS A 70 -3.14 -20.36 8.08
C HIS A 70 -3.90 -21.30 9.02
N TYR A 71 -3.26 -22.40 9.46
CA TYR A 71 -3.90 -23.45 10.24
C TYR A 71 -3.42 -23.53 11.68
N VAL A 72 -2.50 -22.65 12.07
CA VAL A 72 -2.02 -22.56 13.45
C VAL A 72 -3.14 -22.02 14.31
N GLU A 73 -3.50 -22.73 15.37
CA GLU A 73 -4.43 -22.24 16.38
C GLU A 73 -3.69 -21.27 17.32
N CYS A 74 -4.01 -19.98 17.22
CA CYS A 74 -3.48 -18.93 18.07
C CYS A 74 -4.42 -17.72 18.13
N SER A 75 -4.24 -16.85 19.12
CA SER A 75 -4.96 -15.56 19.18
C SER A 75 -4.51 -14.61 18.06
N ASP A 76 -5.35 -13.62 17.73
CA ASP A 76 -5.01 -12.59 16.73
C ASP A 76 -3.69 -11.88 17.06
N HIS A 77 -3.47 -11.56 18.34
CA HIS A 77 -2.25 -10.89 18.79
C HIS A 77 -1.01 -11.76 18.57
N GLN A 78 -1.06 -13.03 19.01
CA GLN A 78 0.02 -14.00 18.77
C GLN A 78 0.26 -14.23 17.27
N ARG A 79 -0.79 -14.20 16.45
CA ARG A 79 -0.66 -14.27 14.99
C ARG A 79 0.13 -13.09 14.45
N LEU A 80 -0.15 -11.87 14.90
CA LEU A 80 0.60 -10.68 14.48
C LEU A 80 2.07 -10.76 14.90
N GLU A 81 2.38 -11.23 16.11
CA GLU A 81 3.75 -11.46 16.57
C GLU A 81 4.50 -12.46 15.68
N LEU A 82 3.87 -13.60 15.40
CA LEU A 82 4.43 -14.63 14.52
C LEU A 82 4.67 -14.11 13.10
N LEU A 83 3.74 -13.34 12.55
CA LEU A 83 3.89 -12.74 11.22
C LEU A 83 5.02 -11.71 11.17
N ASP A 84 5.25 -10.96 12.26
CA ASP A 84 6.34 -10.00 12.36
C ASP A 84 7.70 -10.69 12.24
N TRP A 85 7.85 -11.89 12.83
CA TRP A 85 9.08 -12.68 12.75
C TRP A 85 9.36 -13.24 11.34
N ILE A 86 8.33 -13.42 10.50
CA ILE A 86 8.50 -13.84 9.11
C ILE A 86 9.05 -12.69 8.24
N ARG A 87 8.77 -11.42 8.58
CA ARG A 87 9.09 -10.26 7.73
C ARG A 87 10.58 -10.15 7.37
N PRO A 88 11.55 -10.32 8.30
CA PRO A 88 12.97 -10.27 7.96
C PRO A 88 13.40 -11.41 7.03
N LEU A 89 12.91 -12.63 7.26
CA LEU A 89 13.23 -13.79 6.41
C LEU A 89 12.75 -13.55 4.97
N LEU A 90 11.50 -13.10 4.82
CA LEU A 90 10.93 -12.77 3.52
C LEU A 90 11.64 -11.59 2.85
N SER A 91 12.06 -10.59 3.63
CA SER A 91 12.86 -9.46 3.11
C SER A 91 14.21 -9.93 2.55
N ASN A 92 14.88 -10.85 3.26
CA ASN A 92 16.14 -11.44 2.81
C ASN A 92 15.96 -12.31 1.56
N THR A 93 14.94 -13.17 1.53
CA THR A 93 14.62 -13.97 0.35
C THR A 93 14.27 -13.08 -0.84
N ALA A 94 13.48 -12.03 -0.63
CA ALA A 94 13.11 -11.08 -1.68
C ALA A 94 14.33 -10.29 -2.22
N TYR A 95 15.27 -9.94 -1.34
CA TYR A 95 16.55 -9.35 -1.74
C TYR A 95 17.36 -10.33 -2.59
N ALA A 96 17.50 -11.59 -2.16
CA ALA A 96 18.23 -12.62 -2.90
C ALA A 96 17.61 -12.87 -4.29
N VAL A 97 16.29 -12.98 -4.40
CA VAL A 97 15.59 -13.11 -5.68
C VAL A 97 15.84 -11.91 -6.59
N ARG A 98 15.81 -10.69 -6.07
CA ARG A 98 16.02 -9.48 -6.88
C ARG A 98 17.48 -9.24 -7.24
N ALA A 99 18.42 -9.77 -6.46
CA ALA A 99 19.84 -9.73 -6.81
C ALA A 99 20.13 -10.53 -8.09
N THR A 100 19.41 -11.62 -8.36
CA THR A 100 19.57 -12.38 -9.62
C THR A 100 19.05 -11.65 -10.85
N ILE A 101 18.19 -10.64 -10.66
CA ILE A 101 17.65 -9.78 -11.73
C ILE A 101 18.65 -8.71 -12.16
N ALA A 102 19.56 -8.29 -11.27
CA ALA A 102 20.42 -7.11 -11.47
C ALA A 102 21.29 -7.16 -12.73
N ASP A 103 21.67 -8.36 -13.17
CA ASP A 103 22.49 -8.61 -14.36
C ASP A 103 21.68 -9.06 -15.58
N GLY A 104 20.35 -9.09 -15.46
CA GLY A 104 19.45 -9.77 -16.40
C GLY A 104 19.35 -9.10 -17.76
N LYS A 105 20.00 -9.68 -18.77
CA LYS A 105 19.65 -9.46 -20.19
C LYS A 105 18.21 -9.92 -20.41
N LEU A 106 17.42 -9.11 -21.13
CA LEU A 106 16.07 -9.47 -21.51
C LEU A 106 16.07 -10.40 -22.75
N PRO A 107 15.13 -11.36 -22.86
CA PRO A 107 14.09 -11.70 -21.87
C PRO A 107 14.69 -12.37 -20.62
N LEU A 108 14.03 -12.18 -19.47
CA LEU A 108 14.48 -12.82 -18.23
C LEU A 108 14.48 -14.36 -18.37
N PRO A 109 15.47 -15.06 -17.80
CA PRO A 109 15.46 -16.52 -17.78
C PRO A 109 14.27 -17.10 -16.99
N ASP A 110 13.74 -18.24 -17.42
CA ASP A 110 12.58 -18.90 -16.81
C ASP A 110 12.75 -19.20 -15.31
N HIS A 111 13.96 -19.56 -14.89
CA HIS A 111 14.25 -19.80 -13.47
C HIS A 111 14.12 -18.53 -12.62
N VAL A 112 14.50 -17.36 -13.16
CA VAL A 112 14.32 -16.06 -12.50
C VAL A 112 12.83 -15.72 -12.39
N LEU A 113 12.08 -15.89 -13.48
CA LEU A 113 10.62 -15.70 -13.48
C LEU A 113 9.93 -16.61 -12.47
N THR A 114 10.36 -17.87 -12.36
CA THR A 114 9.85 -18.83 -11.38
C THR A 114 10.05 -18.36 -9.94
N HIS A 115 11.21 -17.75 -9.63
CA HIS A 115 11.47 -17.19 -8.31
C HIS A 115 10.67 -15.92 -8.02
N ILE A 116 10.51 -15.02 -9.00
CA ILE A 116 9.64 -13.83 -8.89
C ILE A 116 8.19 -14.25 -8.62
N ASP A 117 7.72 -15.25 -9.35
CA ASP A 117 6.38 -15.81 -9.21
C ASP A 117 6.15 -16.44 -7.85
N GLY A 118 7.11 -17.24 -7.37
CA GLY A 118 7.05 -17.81 -6.04
C GLY A 118 7.03 -16.73 -4.96
N LEU A 119 7.85 -15.69 -5.11
CA LEU A 119 7.84 -14.56 -4.18
C LEU A 119 6.48 -13.84 -4.18
N GLY A 120 5.87 -13.65 -5.35
CA GLY A 120 4.52 -13.10 -5.47
C GLY A 120 3.46 -13.95 -4.76
N ARG A 121 3.56 -15.28 -4.84
CA ARG A 121 2.68 -16.19 -4.08
C ARG A 121 2.91 -16.08 -2.57
N VAL A 122 4.15 -16.00 -2.11
CA VAL A 122 4.46 -15.79 -0.68
C VAL A 122 3.85 -14.48 -0.19
N TYR A 123 3.96 -13.39 -0.96
CA TYR A 123 3.31 -12.12 -0.62
C TYR A 123 1.79 -12.21 -0.58
N ALA A 124 1.16 -12.94 -1.50
CA ALA A 124 -0.28 -13.18 -1.46
C ALA A 124 -0.73 -13.93 -0.19
N ILE A 125 0.01 -14.97 0.21
CA ILE A 125 -0.27 -15.74 1.43
C ILE A 125 -0.11 -14.85 2.67
N MET A 126 0.96 -14.06 2.75
CA MET A 126 1.16 -13.11 3.85
C MET A 126 0.02 -12.09 3.91
N ALA A 127 -0.40 -11.53 2.78
CA ALA A 127 -1.55 -10.62 2.73
C ALA A 127 -2.82 -11.31 3.26
N ASP A 128 -3.10 -12.55 2.85
CA ASP A 128 -4.26 -13.31 3.32
C ASP A 128 -4.24 -13.56 4.83
N LEU A 129 -3.08 -13.86 5.42
CA LEU A 129 -2.94 -14.03 6.88
C LEU A 129 -3.31 -12.74 7.63
N TYR A 130 -2.85 -11.58 7.15
CA TYR A 130 -3.23 -10.30 7.74
C TYR A 130 -4.70 -9.96 7.48
N LYS A 131 -5.24 -10.21 6.28
CA LYS A 131 -6.66 -10.00 5.95
C LYS A 131 -7.59 -10.83 6.85
N GLY A 132 -7.27 -12.10 7.09
CA GLY A 132 -7.99 -12.94 8.05
C GLY A 132 -7.95 -12.37 9.48
N THR A 133 -6.80 -11.83 9.89
CA THR A 133 -6.64 -11.16 11.18
C THR A 133 -7.49 -9.88 11.27
N ILE A 134 -7.54 -9.08 10.19
CA ILE A 134 -8.40 -7.89 10.09
C ILE A 134 -9.86 -8.28 10.29
N MET A 135 -10.36 -9.30 9.59
CA MET A 135 -11.76 -9.75 9.68
C MET A 135 -12.12 -10.21 11.10
N SER A 136 -11.23 -10.97 11.75
CA SER A 136 -11.39 -11.44 13.13
C SER A 136 -11.45 -10.28 14.14
N LEU A 137 -10.49 -9.36 14.08
CA LEU A 137 -10.40 -8.20 14.96
C LEU A 137 -11.54 -7.19 14.72
N ALA A 138 -11.92 -6.95 13.46
CA ALA A 138 -13.03 -6.08 13.07
C ALA A 138 -14.36 -6.53 13.71
N SER A 139 -14.64 -7.83 13.65
CA SER A 139 -15.83 -8.43 14.26
C SER A 139 -15.90 -8.15 15.77
N ARG A 140 -14.75 -8.18 16.45
CA ARG A 140 -14.66 -7.89 17.90
C ARG A 140 -14.86 -6.42 18.22
N VAL A 141 -14.36 -5.51 17.36
CA VAL A 141 -14.60 -4.06 17.50
C VAL A 141 -16.10 -3.75 17.41
N LEU A 142 -16.82 -4.40 16.50
CA LEU A 142 -18.27 -4.22 16.33
C LEU A 142 -19.09 -4.83 17.49
N GLN A 143 -18.63 -5.93 18.10
CA GLN A 143 -19.36 -6.65 19.15
C GLN A 143 -19.15 -6.05 20.56
N ASN A 144 -18.00 -5.43 20.85
CA ASN A 144 -17.59 -5.13 22.22
C ASN A 144 -17.82 -3.66 22.64
N ALA A 145 -19.08 -3.24 22.75
CA ALA A 145 -19.42 -1.90 23.26
C ALA A 145 -19.04 -1.67 24.75
N GLU A 146 -18.92 -2.73 25.55
CA GLU A 146 -18.72 -2.66 27.02
C GLU A 146 -17.27 -2.82 27.49
N ASP A 147 -16.31 -2.99 26.57
CA ASP A 147 -14.91 -3.24 26.93
C ASP A 147 -14.23 -2.07 27.66
N SER A 148 -13.23 -2.39 28.50
CA SER A 148 -12.39 -1.37 29.13
C SER A 148 -11.64 -0.55 28.07
N GLN A 149 -11.33 0.72 28.37
CA GLN A 149 -10.57 1.59 27.46
C GLN A 149 -9.19 0.99 27.09
N LYS A 150 -8.55 0.27 28.03
CA LYS A 150 -7.28 -0.43 27.78
C LYS A 150 -7.44 -1.57 26.79
N SER A 151 -8.51 -2.36 26.90
CA SER A 151 -8.81 -3.47 25.99
C SER A 151 -9.07 -2.96 24.56
N ARG A 152 -9.85 -1.88 24.43
CA ARG A 152 -10.10 -1.23 23.13
C ARG A 152 -8.82 -0.69 22.48
N LYS A 153 -7.92 -0.08 23.27
CA LYS A 153 -6.62 0.40 22.76
C LYS A 153 -5.83 -0.72 22.09
N VAL A 154 -5.61 -1.84 22.79
CA VAL A 154 -4.85 -2.97 22.26
C VAL A 154 -5.50 -3.52 20.99
N LEU A 155 -6.83 -3.67 20.99
CA LEU A 155 -7.59 -4.13 19.83
C LEU A 155 -7.38 -3.22 18.60
N HIS A 156 -7.40 -1.91 18.78
CA HIS A 156 -7.20 -0.94 17.69
C HIS A 156 -5.74 -0.92 17.20
N GLU A 157 -4.77 -1.06 18.10
CA GLU A 157 -3.35 -1.21 17.74
C GLU A 157 -3.10 -2.47 16.91
N ASP A 158 -3.67 -3.60 17.31
CA ASP A 158 -3.56 -4.86 16.56
C ASP A 158 -4.24 -4.74 15.19
N LEU A 159 -5.40 -4.07 15.12
CA LEU A 159 -6.15 -3.90 13.88
C LEU A 159 -5.42 -2.99 12.88
N ILE A 160 -4.84 -1.87 13.33
CA ILE A 160 -4.06 -1.00 12.45
C ILE A 160 -2.77 -1.68 11.98
N LEU A 161 -2.11 -2.45 12.86
CA LEU A 161 -0.94 -3.26 12.50
C LEU A 161 -1.29 -4.33 11.47
N ALA A 162 -2.47 -4.94 11.59
CA ALA A 162 -2.96 -5.90 10.61
C ALA A 162 -3.21 -5.25 9.24
N CYS A 163 -3.80 -4.04 9.22
CA CYS A 163 -3.98 -3.25 8.00
C CYS A 163 -2.64 -2.90 7.34
N TYR A 164 -1.65 -2.48 8.14
CA TYR A 164 -0.29 -2.23 7.67
C TYR A 164 0.33 -3.46 7.02
N GLY A 165 0.24 -4.62 7.68
CA GLY A 165 0.74 -5.88 7.13
C GLY A 165 0.06 -6.23 5.80
N ALA A 166 -1.27 -6.19 5.74
CA ALA A 166 -2.03 -6.55 4.56
C ALA A 166 -1.67 -5.66 3.35
N ILE A 167 -1.69 -4.33 3.50
CA ILE A 167 -1.39 -3.42 2.40
C ILE A 167 0.09 -3.50 1.98
N HIS A 168 1.00 -3.72 2.93
CA HIS A 168 2.43 -3.93 2.65
C HIS A 168 2.63 -5.12 1.72
N PHE A 169 1.99 -6.25 2.04
CA PHE A 169 2.14 -7.49 1.29
C PHE A 169 1.39 -7.50 -0.04
N LEU A 170 0.23 -6.85 -0.14
CA LEU A 170 -0.42 -6.60 -1.43
C LEU A 170 0.43 -5.71 -2.34
N ALA A 171 1.05 -4.66 -1.81
CA ALA A 171 1.99 -3.83 -2.57
C ALA A 171 3.23 -4.62 -3.02
N GLY A 172 3.72 -5.54 -2.18
CA GLY A 172 4.79 -6.48 -2.50
C GLY A 172 4.42 -7.41 -3.66
N GLN A 173 3.23 -8.01 -3.61
CA GLN A 173 2.68 -8.86 -4.65
C GLN A 173 2.51 -8.09 -5.97
N LEU A 174 1.94 -6.89 -5.91
CA LEU A 174 1.78 -6.01 -7.07
C LEU A 174 3.13 -5.72 -7.75
N ARG A 175 4.17 -5.48 -6.95
CA ARG A 175 5.52 -5.30 -7.47
C ARG A 175 6.05 -6.55 -8.19
N THR A 176 5.88 -7.74 -7.63
CA THR A 176 6.38 -8.97 -8.29
C THR A 176 5.64 -9.27 -9.59
N ILE A 177 4.34 -8.94 -9.67
CA ILE A 177 3.54 -9.02 -10.90
C ILE A 177 4.17 -8.16 -12.00
N TYR A 178 4.52 -6.91 -11.67
CA TYR A 178 5.15 -6.01 -12.63
C TYR A 178 6.59 -6.40 -12.97
N GLU A 179 7.38 -6.86 -11.99
CA GLU A 179 8.73 -7.39 -12.22
C GLU A 179 8.71 -8.62 -13.15
N GLY A 180 7.66 -9.45 -13.06
CA GLY A 180 7.45 -10.63 -13.90
C GLY A 180 6.68 -10.37 -15.20
N TYR A 181 6.33 -9.11 -15.52
CA TYR A 181 5.49 -8.74 -16.67
C TYR A 181 4.16 -9.51 -16.78
N LYS A 182 3.54 -9.83 -15.63
CA LYS A 182 2.27 -10.55 -15.56
C LYS A 182 1.09 -9.60 -15.49
N PRO A 183 -0.10 -9.99 -15.98
CA PRO A 183 -1.30 -9.21 -15.74
C PRO A 183 -1.59 -9.11 -14.25
N THR A 184 -2.08 -7.94 -13.83
CA THR A 184 -2.58 -7.71 -12.48
C THR A 184 -3.75 -8.66 -12.17
N PRO A 185 -3.72 -9.42 -11.07
CA PRO A 185 -4.84 -10.26 -10.65
C PRO A 185 -6.07 -9.42 -10.33
N ASP A 186 -7.24 -9.92 -10.74
CA ASP A 186 -8.52 -9.29 -10.45
C ASP A 186 -8.73 -9.09 -8.94
N GLY A 187 -9.13 -7.88 -8.57
CA GLY A 187 -9.48 -7.44 -7.22
C GLY A 187 -8.33 -6.90 -6.37
N ILE A 188 -7.06 -6.99 -6.81
CA ILE A 188 -5.93 -6.56 -5.97
C ILE A 188 -5.97 -5.05 -5.67
N TRP A 189 -6.39 -4.23 -6.62
CA TRP A 189 -6.50 -2.79 -6.39
C TRP A 189 -7.67 -2.49 -5.49
N HIS A 190 -8.80 -3.16 -5.73
CA HIS A 190 -9.96 -3.06 -4.86
C HIS A 190 -9.61 -3.36 -3.39
N GLU A 191 -8.85 -4.43 -3.13
CA GLU A 191 -8.36 -4.75 -1.78
C GLU A 191 -7.41 -3.69 -1.21
N ILE A 192 -6.47 -3.16 -2.02
CA ILE A 192 -5.56 -2.09 -1.62
C ILE A 192 -6.32 -0.82 -1.23
N HIS A 193 -7.33 -0.43 -2.01
CA HIS A 193 -8.20 0.72 -1.72
C HIS A 193 -9.00 0.51 -0.44
N HIS A 194 -9.64 -0.66 -0.31
CA HIS A 194 -10.43 -1.02 0.87
C HIS A 194 -9.61 -1.00 2.15
N ILE A 195 -8.41 -1.60 2.17
CA ILE A 195 -7.56 -1.62 3.36
C ILE A 195 -7.13 -0.20 3.76
N TYR A 196 -6.76 0.65 2.80
CA TYR A 196 -6.41 2.04 3.10
C TYR A 196 -7.59 2.79 3.73
N ASN A 197 -8.78 2.70 3.14
CA ASN A 197 -9.96 3.38 3.65
C ASN A 197 -10.38 2.84 5.03
N TYR A 198 -10.33 1.53 5.20
CA TYR A 198 -10.64 0.89 6.45
C TYR A 198 -9.65 1.31 7.55
N SER A 199 -8.34 1.36 7.27
CA SER A 199 -7.36 1.85 8.24
C SER A 199 -7.60 3.31 8.67
N ARG A 200 -8.10 4.14 7.75
CA ARG A 200 -8.45 5.54 8.03
C ARG A 200 -9.67 5.61 8.94
N PHE A 201 -10.68 4.80 8.66
CA PHE A 201 -11.86 4.67 9.50
C PHE A 201 -11.49 4.24 10.94
N ILE A 202 -10.58 3.27 11.08
CA ILE A 202 -10.07 2.86 12.40
C ILE A 202 -9.34 4.01 13.10
N LEU A 203 -8.52 4.79 12.39
CA LEU A 203 -7.86 5.97 12.96
C LEU A 203 -8.89 6.99 13.47
N ASP A 204 -9.93 7.26 12.68
CA ASP A 204 -10.98 8.23 13.03
C ASP A 204 -11.79 7.77 14.25
N ILE A 205 -12.19 6.48 14.32
CA ILE A 205 -12.87 5.92 15.50
C ILE A 205 -11.96 5.98 16.74
N SER A 206 -10.68 5.63 16.59
CA SER A 206 -9.71 5.66 17.70
C SER A 206 -9.62 7.05 18.30
N CYS A 207 -9.47 8.07 17.45
CA CYS A 207 -9.43 9.47 17.86
C CYS A 207 -10.73 9.90 18.57
N ASN A 208 -11.89 9.55 18.00
CA ASN A 208 -13.20 9.88 18.58
C ASN A 208 -13.47 9.15 19.91
N SER A 209 -12.84 8.00 20.13
CA SER A 209 -12.96 7.19 21.35
C SER A 209 -11.95 7.59 22.44
N GLY A 210 -11.20 8.68 22.25
CA GLY A 210 -10.17 9.13 23.18
C GLY A 210 -8.90 8.26 23.20
N ILE A 211 -8.73 7.37 22.21
CA ILE A 211 -7.52 6.58 21.98
C ILE A 211 -6.64 7.39 21.03
N ASN A 212 -5.90 8.35 21.58
CA ASN A 212 -5.03 9.23 20.81
C ASN A 212 -3.56 8.82 20.97
N GLU A 213 -3.20 7.69 20.36
CA GLU A 213 -1.89 7.05 20.51
C GLU A 213 -0.98 7.34 19.32
N GLU A 214 0.27 7.67 19.61
CA GLU A 214 1.32 7.94 18.61
C GLU A 214 1.53 6.72 17.71
N LYS A 215 1.57 5.52 18.29
CA LYS A 215 1.74 4.25 17.55
C LYS A 215 0.68 4.03 16.47
N ILE A 216 -0.60 4.31 16.74
CA ILE A 216 -1.68 4.13 15.74
C ILE A 216 -1.49 5.12 14.58
N ARG A 217 -1.06 6.35 14.88
CA ARG A 217 -0.79 7.39 13.87
C ARG A 217 0.43 7.05 13.03
N ASP A 218 1.49 6.53 13.65
CA ASP A 218 2.72 6.12 12.97
C ASP A 218 2.44 4.97 11.99
N GLU A 219 1.70 3.94 12.43
CA GLU A 219 1.30 2.84 11.55
C GLU A 219 0.40 3.31 10.41
N PHE A 220 -0.56 4.21 10.69
CA PHE A 220 -1.37 4.81 9.64
C PHE A 220 -0.54 5.62 8.64
N PHE A 221 0.46 6.38 9.10
CA PHE A 221 1.36 7.10 8.22
C PHE A 221 2.12 6.15 7.28
N LEU A 222 2.58 5.01 7.80
CA LEU A 222 3.21 3.96 7.00
C LEU A 222 2.23 3.34 5.98
N ILE A 223 0.98 3.08 6.37
CA ILE A 223 -0.08 2.62 5.47
C ILE A 223 -0.32 3.63 4.35
N GLU A 224 -0.48 4.91 4.67
CA GLU A 224 -0.69 5.96 3.67
C GLU A 224 0.51 6.10 2.72
N HIS A 225 1.72 5.97 3.26
CA HIS A 225 2.95 5.98 2.44
C HIS A 225 2.99 4.80 1.46
N ILE A 226 2.68 3.58 1.92
CA ILE A 226 2.60 2.38 1.06
C ILE A 226 1.50 2.53 0.02
N TYR A 227 0.34 3.06 0.40
CA TYR A 227 -0.77 3.28 -0.50
C TYR A 227 -0.41 4.26 -1.62
N LYS A 228 0.10 5.45 -1.29
CA LYS A 228 0.58 6.43 -2.28
C LYS A 228 1.65 5.84 -3.18
N ARG A 229 2.59 5.09 -2.61
CA ARG A 229 3.65 4.40 -3.37
C ARG A 229 3.08 3.41 -4.39
N SER A 230 2.06 2.66 -3.98
CA SER A 230 1.35 1.70 -4.84
C SER A 230 0.63 2.43 -5.96
N LEU A 231 -0.17 3.45 -5.65
CA LEU A 231 -0.85 4.29 -6.66
C LEU A 231 0.14 4.82 -7.71
N LEU A 232 1.27 5.39 -7.28
CA LEU A 232 2.30 5.91 -8.18
C LEU A 232 2.93 4.81 -9.05
N LEU A 233 3.14 3.61 -8.50
CA LEU A 233 3.63 2.44 -9.25
C LEU A 233 2.63 2.00 -10.33
N GLY A 234 1.33 1.97 -10.01
CA GLY A 234 0.30 1.69 -11.01
C GLY A 234 0.22 2.77 -12.10
N LEU A 235 0.35 4.04 -11.70
CA LEU A 235 0.28 5.20 -12.59
C LEU A 235 1.50 5.41 -13.48
N CYS A 236 2.66 4.82 -13.15
CA CYS A 236 3.86 5.00 -13.96
C CYS A 236 3.88 4.13 -15.24
N ASN A 237 2.86 3.31 -15.46
CA ASN A 237 2.79 2.34 -16.55
C ASN A 237 3.97 1.32 -16.47
N PRO A 238 3.97 0.49 -15.41
CA PRO A 238 5.14 -0.27 -14.96
C PRO A 238 5.67 -1.27 -16.01
N TYR A 239 4.80 -1.83 -16.85
CA TYR A 239 5.16 -2.79 -17.90
C TYR A 239 6.08 -2.24 -18.99
N HIS A 240 6.26 -0.91 -19.05
CA HIS A 240 7.17 -0.32 -20.00
C HIS A 240 8.56 0.01 -19.43
N PHE A 241 8.79 -0.27 -18.15
CA PHE A 241 10.14 -0.18 -17.59
C PHE A 241 10.85 -1.53 -17.76
N PRO A 242 12.17 -1.52 -18.04
CA PRO A 242 12.96 -2.74 -17.97
C PRO A 242 13.02 -3.22 -16.52
N VAL A 243 12.97 -4.53 -16.31
CA VAL A 243 12.94 -5.12 -14.95
C VAL A 243 14.10 -4.66 -14.06
N VAL A 244 15.30 -4.45 -14.64
CA VAL A 244 16.48 -3.93 -13.95
C VAL A 244 16.26 -2.52 -13.36
N ALA A 245 15.34 -1.73 -13.93
CA ALA A 245 15.00 -0.40 -13.43
C ALA A 245 14.05 -0.44 -12.22
N PHE A 246 13.35 -1.55 -11.95
CA PHE A 246 12.40 -1.64 -10.83
C PHE A 246 13.06 -1.44 -9.46
N GLY A 247 14.32 -1.85 -9.32
CA GLY A 247 15.08 -1.60 -8.10
C GLY A 247 15.23 -0.10 -7.80
N GLU A 248 15.58 0.69 -8.82
CA GLU A 248 15.69 2.14 -8.70
C GLU A 248 14.31 2.80 -8.58
N LEU A 249 13.36 2.42 -9.45
CA LEU A 249 11.98 2.89 -9.39
C LEU A 249 11.38 2.74 -7.98
N ASN A 250 11.53 1.57 -7.36
CA ASN A 250 11.02 1.33 -6.03
C ASN A 250 11.71 2.19 -4.95
N ARG A 251 13.03 2.44 -5.07
CA ARG A 251 13.75 3.38 -4.18
C ARG A 251 13.24 4.81 -4.36
N THR A 252 13.09 5.27 -5.59
CA THR A 252 12.56 6.60 -5.92
C THR A 252 11.14 6.78 -5.37
N LEU A 253 10.27 5.81 -5.61
CA LEU A 253 8.90 5.78 -5.11
C LEU A 253 8.88 5.82 -3.57
N ASN A 254 9.73 5.04 -2.91
CA ASN A 254 9.82 5.05 -1.45
C ASN A 254 10.35 6.38 -0.89
N LYS A 255 11.31 7.02 -1.57
CA LYS A 255 11.87 8.31 -1.16
C LYS A 255 10.85 9.44 -1.28
N TRP A 256 10.02 9.45 -2.32
CA TRP A 256 9.25 10.63 -2.70
C TRP A 256 7.73 10.49 -2.65
N ALA A 257 7.16 9.32 -2.31
CA ALA A 257 5.71 9.17 -2.16
C ALA A 257 5.09 10.16 -1.17
N HIS A 258 5.82 10.58 -0.13
CA HIS A 258 5.39 11.60 0.84
C HIS A 258 5.14 12.99 0.22
N LEU A 259 5.70 13.28 -0.97
CA LEU A 259 5.45 14.52 -1.69
C LEU A 259 4.07 14.54 -2.37
N CYS A 260 3.37 13.40 -2.40
CA CYS A 260 2.01 13.34 -2.90
C CYS A 260 0.99 13.61 -1.80
N LYS A 261 -0.10 14.28 -2.15
CA LYS A 261 -1.24 14.52 -1.26
C LYS A 261 -2.44 13.71 -1.73
N LEU A 262 -3.16 13.13 -0.78
CA LEU A 262 -4.43 12.47 -1.05
C LEU A 262 -5.55 13.27 -0.38
N GLU A 263 -6.49 13.78 -1.17
CA GLU A 263 -7.53 14.70 -0.73
C GLU A 263 -8.92 14.15 -1.09
N ARG A 264 -9.85 14.09 -0.12
CA ARG A 264 -11.25 13.66 -0.33
C ARG A 264 -12.21 14.81 -0.61
N ASN A 265 -11.85 16.02 -0.19
CA ASN A 265 -12.70 17.20 -0.28
C ASN A 265 -12.07 18.23 -1.20
N ILE A 266 -12.33 18.14 -2.50
CA ILE A 266 -11.81 19.12 -3.45
C ILE A 266 -12.91 20.04 -3.94
N ARG A 267 -12.69 21.34 -3.68
CA ARG A 267 -13.57 22.44 -4.12
C ARG A 267 -13.23 22.93 -5.53
N SER A 268 -12.01 22.69 -5.99
CA SER A 268 -11.57 22.94 -7.37
C SER A 268 -10.36 22.07 -7.71
N VAL A 269 -10.48 21.26 -8.78
CA VAL A 269 -9.38 20.38 -9.19
C VAL A 269 -8.56 21.09 -10.28
N GLU A 270 -7.30 21.42 -10.00
CA GLU A 270 -6.32 21.69 -11.07
C GLU A 270 -6.15 20.41 -11.91
N GLN A 271 -6.29 20.44 -13.23
CA GLN A 271 -6.33 19.18 -14.01
C GLN A 271 -4.97 18.49 -14.18
N ARG A 272 -3.87 19.23 -13.98
CA ARG A 272 -2.52 18.68 -14.13
C ARG A 272 -2.05 18.09 -12.81
N CYS A 273 -1.35 16.96 -12.88
CA CYS A 273 -0.80 16.29 -11.70
C CYS A 273 -1.89 15.82 -10.70
N MET A 274 -3.12 15.59 -11.17
CA MET A 274 -4.25 15.14 -10.34
C MET A 274 -4.86 13.87 -10.91
N PHE A 275 -5.09 12.91 -10.04
CA PHE A 275 -5.67 11.61 -10.37
C PHE A 275 -6.83 11.31 -9.43
N SER A 276 -7.99 10.96 -9.97
CA SER A 276 -9.12 10.45 -9.19
C SER A 276 -8.88 8.99 -8.84
N VAL A 277 -9.02 8.68 -7.56
CA VAL A 277 -8.98 7.34 -7.00
C VAL A 277 -10.42 6.97 -6.63
N ASP A 278 -10.95 5.96 -7.30
CA ASP A 278 -12.25 5.36 -7.01
C ASP A 278 -12.03 4.14 -6.12
N THR A 279 -12.57 4.18 -4.90
CA THR A 279 -12.33 3.14 -3.88
C THR A 279 -12.94 1.79 -4.25
N GLU A 280 -13.95 1.79 -5.11
CA GLU A 280 -14.63 0.59 -5.60
C GLU A 280 -14.03 0.07 -6.91
N SER A 281 -13.05 0.77 -7.47
CA SER A 281 -12.42 0.36 -8.73
C SER A 281 -11.29 -0.64 -8.49
N ASP A 282 -11.12 -1.58 -9.42
CA ASP A 282 -9.94 -2.43 -9.46
C ASP A 282 -8.83 -1.80 -10.33
N TYR A 283 -8.58 -0.51 -10.13
CA TYR A 283 -7.58 0.26 -10.87
C TYR A 283 -6.93 1.32 -9.98
N PRO A 284 -5.62 1.60 -10.09
CA PRO A 284 -4.92 2.48 -9.14
C PRO A 284 -5.56 3.87 -9.02
N ALA A 285 -5.65 4.59 -10.14
CA ALA A 285 -6.26 5.92 -10.21
C ALA A 285 -6.37 6.32 -11.68
N VAL A 286 -7.30 7.20 -12.02
CA VAL A 286 -7.46 7.74 -13.37
C VAL A 286 -7.18 9.24 -13.41
N PRO A 287 -6.60 9.77 -14.49
CA PRO A 287 -6.47 11.23 -14.69
C PRO A 287 -7.78 11.99 -14.48
N VAL A 288 -7.74 13.11 -13.77
CA VAL A 288 -8.92 14.00 -13.70
C VAL A 288 -9.06 14.75 -15.03
N LEU A 289 -10.21 14.59 -15.70
CA LEU A 289 -10.51 15.23 -16.99
C LEU A 289 -11.41 16.46 -16.81
N SER A 290 -11.40 17.36 -17.80
CA SER A 290 -12.05 18.67 -17.75
C SER A 290 -13.59 18.65 -17.59
N HIS A 291 -14.22 17.48 -17.68
CA HIS A 291 -15.67 17.27 -17.55
C HIS A 291 -16.05 16.37 -16.36
N SER A 292 -15.13 16.14 -15.42
CA SER A 292 -15.43 15.45 -14.15
C SER A 292 -16.24 16.38 -13.23
N GLY A 293 -17.47 16.68 -13.62
CA GLY A 293 -18.47 17.29 -12.74
C GLY A 293 -18.73 16.37 -11.56
N ASP A 294 -18.76 16.96 -10.36
CA ASP A 294 -19.14 16.34 -9.09
C ASP A 294 -18.29 15.17 -8.56
N LEU A 295 -16.95 15.26 -8.67
CA LEU A 295 -16.04 14.51 -7.77
C LEU A 295 -16.15 14.97 -6.29
N ALA A 296 -16.96 15.99 -6.00
CA ALA A 296 -16.78 16.88 -4.86
C ALA A 296 -17.48 16.47 -3.56
N THR A 297 -18.21 15.34 -3.49
CA THR A 297 -19.04 15.06 -2.30
C THR A 297 -19.21 13.60 -1.90
N SER A 298 -18.54 12.64 -2.57
CA SER A 298 -18.69 11.22 -2.24
C SER A 298 -17.43 10.65 -1.59
N ASP A 299 -17.58 9.96 -0.47
CA ASP A 299 -16.49 9.27 0.24
C ASP A 299 -15.81 8.17 -0.61
N ARG A 300 -16.45 7.76 -1.70
CA ARG A 300 -15.94 6.84 -2.72
C ARG A 300 -14.77 7.41 -3.52
N PHE A 301 -14.66 8.73 -3.64
CA PHE A 301 -13.61 9.34 -4.44
C PHE A 301 -12.60 10.07 -3.57
N SER A 302 -11.34 9.83 -3.88
CA SER A 302 -10.22 10.65 -3.42
C SER A 302 -9.46 11.17 -4.62
N VAL A 303 -8.60 12.18 -4.43
CA VAL A 303 -7.71 12.67 -5.48
C VAL A 303 -6.29 12.65 -4.99
N LEU A 304 -5.43 12.03 -5.78
CA LEU A 304 -3.99 12.04 -5.62
C LEU A 304 -3.40 13.23 -6.39
N CYS A 305 -2.79 14.16 -5.65
CA CYS A 305 -2.00 15.26 -6.18
C CYS A 305 -0.51 14.91 -6.21
N THR A 306 0.10 14.93 -7.39
CA THR A 306 1.52 14.63 -7.63
C THR A 306 2.35 15.88 -7.93
N LYS A 307 1.79 17.10 -7.82
CA LYS A 307 2.43 18.35 -8.25
C LYS A 307 3.79 18.58 -7.60
N ALA A 308 3.89 18.41 -6.28
CA ALA A 308 5.17 18.58 -5.56
C ALA A 308 6.19 17.51 -5.93
N LEU A 309 5.75 16.25 -6.11
CA LEU A 309 6.58 15.14 -6.60
C LEU A 309 7.16 15.46 -7.99
N VAL A 310 6.32 15.89 -8.93
CA VAL A 310 6.73 16.22 -10.30
C VAL A 310 7.73 17.38 -10.32
N ASN A 311 7.54 18.38 -9.47
CA ASN A 311 8.49 19.49 -9.37
C ASN A 311 9.84 19.04 -8.79
N ALA A 312 9.84 18.20 -7.75
CA ALA A 312 11.07 17.63 -7.20
C ALA A 312 11.84 16.79 -8.24
N LEU A 313 11.13 15.97 -9.01
CA LEU A 313 11.69 15.20 -10.11
C LEU A 313 12.32 16.08 -11.20
N LYS A 314 11.66 17.18 -11.59
CA LYS A 314 12.21 18.12 -12.59
C LYS A 314 13.52 18.73 -12.09
N HIS A 315 13.55 19.18 -10.83
CA HIS A 315 14.78 19.70 -10.24
C HIS A 315 15.91 18.67 -10.25
N GLU A 316 15.62 17.40 -9.95
CA GLU A 316 16.62 16.32 -10.01
C GLU A 316 17.12 16.11 -11.46
N VAL A 317 16.22 16.07 -12.44
CA VAL A 317 16.56 15.92 -13.86
C VAL A 317 17.43 17.09 -14.35
N ASP A 318 17.10 18.32 -13.95
CA ASP A 318 17.86 19.52 -14.31
C ASP A 318 19.27 19.48 -13.67
N SER A 319 19.38 19.06 -12.40
CA SER A 319 20.66 18.89 -11.70
C SER A 319 21.53 17.82 -12.40
N MET A 320 20.95 16.67 -12.71
CA MET A 320 21.65 15.57 -13.40
C MET A 320 22.10 15.99 -14.81
N ALA A 321 21.29 16.76 -15.54
CA ALA A 321 21.66 17.27 -16.85
C ALA A 321 22.82 18.28 -16.77
N HIS A 322 22.76 19.21 -15.82
CA HIS A 322 23.85 20.18 -15.62
C HIS A 322 25.17 19.49 -15.27
N GLU A 323 25.16 18.51 -14.35
CA GLU A 323 26.35 17.70 -14.01
C GLU A 323 26.92 16.93 -15.22
N ALA A 324 26.03 16.41 -16.08
CA ALA A 324 26.40 15.63 -17.25
C ALA A 324 27.01 16.45 -18.40
N PHE A 325 26.53 17.69 -18.62
CA PHE A 325 26.90 18.50 -19.79
C PHE A 325 27.85 19.67 -19.47
N GLU A 326 27.91 20.14 -18.22
CA GLU A 326 28.69 21.33 -17.83
C GLU A 326 29.76 21.04 -16.75
N GLY A 327 29.81 19.82 -16.20
CA GLY A 327 30.83 19.39 -15.23
C GLY A 327 32.19 19.04 -15.87
N PRO A 328 33.29 18.96 -15.09
CA PRO A 328 34.59 18.53 -15.59
C PRO A 328 34.46 17.12 -16.17
N THR A 329 34.84 16.96 -17.45
CA THR A 329 34.72 15.76 -18.30
C THR A 329 34.71 14.44 -17.52
N LYS A 330 33.55 14.04 -17.04
CA LYS A 330 33.27 12.68 -16.56
C LYS A 330 32.33 12.08 -17.58
N ASP A 331 32.75 10.96 -18.17
CA ASP A 331 31.84 10.15 -18.95
C ASP A 331 30.61 9.83 -18.08
N VAL A 332 29.44 10.28 -18.52
CA VAL A 332 28.18 9.98 -17.85
C VAL A 332 28.00 8.47 -17.89
N SER A 333 27.85 7.85 -16.73
CA SER A 333 27.63 6.41 -16.67
C SER A 333 26.35 6.03 -17.38
N GLU A 334 26.34 4.90 -18.09
CA GLU A 334 25.13 4.29 -18.66
C GLU A 334 24.00 4.18 -17.61
N LYS A 335 24.35 3.92 -16.35
CA LYS A 335 23.41 3.88 -15.22
C LYS A 335 22.73 5.24 -14.97
N ASP A 336 23.48 6.34 -15.07
CA ASP A 336 22.95 7.69 -14.87
C ASP A 336 22.03 8.09 -16.03
N MET A 337 22.36 7.70 -17.26
CA MET A 337 21.48 7.90 -18.42
C MET A 337 20.16 7.14 -18.28
N HIS A 338 20.20 5.87 -17.85
CA HIS A 338 18.99 5.09 -17.58
C HIS A 338 18.13 5.71 -16.48
N ARG A 339 18.76 6.22 -15.41
CA ARG A 339 18.07 6.90 -14.32
C ARG A 339 17.43 8.21 -14.78
N LEU A 340 18.13 9.00 -15.58
CA LEU A 340 17.62 10.23 -16.18
C LEU A 340 16.38 9.98 -17.05
N GLU A 341 16.44 8.95 -17.91
CA GLU A 341 15.32 8.57 -18.76
C GLU A 341 14.13 8.05 -17.95
N MET A 342 14.40 7.24 -16.92
CA MET A 342 13.38 6.81 -15.97
C MET A 342 12.66 8.02 -15.36
N TYR A 343 13.39 9.01 -14.83
CA TYR A 343 12.79 10.22 -14.24
C TYR A 343 11.98 11.05 -15.23
N ARG A 344 12.48 11.24 -16.46
CA ARG A 344 11.71 11.93 -17.53
C ARG A 344 10.38 11.23 -17.79
N ARG A 345 10.38 9.90 -17.83
CA ARG A 345 9.17 9.11 -18.02
C ARG A 345 8.21 9.22 -16.83
N LEU A 346 8.72 9.24 -15.61
CA LEU A 346 7.92 9.47 -14.40
C LEU A 346 7.28 10.87 -14.40
N ILE A 347 8.02 11.91 -14.77
CA ILE A 347 7.50 13.28 -14.95
C ILE A 347 6.37 13.31 -15.98
N MET A 348 6.52 12.58 -17.09
CA MET A 348 5.47 12.50 -18.11
C MET A 348 4.21 11.83 -17.55
N ASN A 349 4.33 10.63 -16.98
CA ASN A 349 3.20 9.85 -16.48
C ASN A 349 2.47 10.54 -15.32
N TRP A 350 3.20 11.23 -14.44
CA TRP A 350 2.61 11.87 -13.26
C TRP A 350 2.29 13.35 -13.46
N GLY A 351 2.83 14.00 -14.49
CA GLY A 351 2.76 15.45 -14.67
C GLY A 351 1.76 15.94 -15.71
N LYS A 352 1.55 15.19 -16.80
CA LYS A 352 0.66 15.58 -17.89
C LYS A 352 -0.01 14.36 -18.51
N HIS A 353 -1.33 14.37 -18.57
CA HIS A 353 -2.07 13.38 -19.35
C HIS A 353 -2.26 13.89 -20.78
N PRO A 354 -1.88 13.12 -21.80
CA PRO A 354 -2.29 13.42 -23.16
C PRO A 354 -3.81 13.26 -23.22
N VAL A 355 -4.52 14.38 -23.26
CA VAL A 355 -5.94 14.38 -23.64
C VAL A 355 -5.97 13.96 -25.11
N ARG A 356 -6.52 12.77 -25.41
CA ARG A 356 -6.86 12.44 -26.81
C ARG A 356 -7.81 13.54 -27.29
N GLN A 357 -7.33 14.40 -28.18
CA GLN A 357 -8.21 15.25 -28.97
C GLN A 357 -8.98 14.32 -29.90
N VAL A 358 -10.19 13.94 -29.50
CA VAL A 358 -11.11 13.22 -30.38
C VAL A 358 -11.69 14.24 -31.34
N ALA A 359 -11.12 14.29 -32.54
CA ALA A 359 -11.83 14.60 -33.78
C ALA A 359 -11.01 14.04 -34.94
N ARG A 360 -11.20 12.75 -35.26
CA ARG A 360 -11.03 12.35 -36.65
C ARG A 360 -12.34 12.77 -37.31
N HIS A 361 -12.30 13.92 -38.00
CA HIS A 361 -13.29 14.18 -39.03
C HIS A 361 -12.99 13.19 -40.15
N ASP A 362 -13.94 12.30 -40.39
CA ASP A 362 -14.04 11.54 -41.63
C ASP A 362 -14.26 12.49 -42.82
#